data_AF-A0A7W1EXI7-F1
#
_entry.id   AF-A0A7W1EXI7-F1
#
_cell.length_a   1.000
_cell.length_b   1.000
_cell.length_c   1.000
_cell.angle_alpha   90.00
_cell.angle_beta   90.00
_cell.angle_gamma   90.00
#
_symmetry.space_group_name_H-M   'P 1'
#
loop_
_entity.id
_entity.type
_entity.pdbx_description
1 polymer ?
#
loop_
_entity_poly.entity_id
_entity_poly.type
_entity_poly.pdbx_seq_one_letter_code
_entity_poly.pdbx_strand_id
1 'polypeptide(L)'
;MAVYRFRVYLEENEDIYRDIDIRTIQTFEQFHNIIQDSFKFDNKHSASFFVSDDYWRKGQEITLKKEDLPLDEEEIRKKVDPKKLMADVKIAKFVEQPHQRFVYVFDLNVQWSFLIEMIKIADESPKVTYPVCIKSFGTAPKQYKQINMAKEELSPDLAMAGLLNEPEVEDEEIYKTIDTGEEAVEEADINSLEGEEGEETESEEGSEEEGGEDFSFEDSDEDH
;
A
#
# COMPACT_ATOMS: atom_id res chain seq x y z
N MET A 1 19.30 -24.08 17.19
CA MET A 1 19.88 -24.00 15.83
C MET A 1 20.30 -22.56 15.56
N ALA A 2 21.01 -22.28 14.46
CA ALA A 2 21.33 -20.90 14.10
C ALA A 2 20.10 -20.19 13.52
N VAL A 3 19.94 -18.93 13.90
CA VAL A 3 18.92 -17.98 13.45
C VAL A 3 19.64 -16.85 12.72
N TYR A 4 19.14 -16.51 11.54
CA TYR A 4 19.61 -15.36 10.79
C TYR A 4 18.76 -14.15 11.13
N ARG A 5 19.45 -13.04 11.41
CA ARG A 5 18.83 -11.73 11.56
C ARG A 5 19.04 -10.93 10.29
N PHE A 6 17.94 -10.67 9.61
CA PHE A 6 17.92 -9.80 8.45
C PHE A 6 17.35 -8.44 8.82
N ARG A 7 17.93 -7.39 8.27
CA ARG A 7 17.28 -6.08 8.22
C ARG A 7 16.67 -5.90 6.85
N VAL A 8 15.41 -5.51 6.82
CA VAL A 8 14.61 -5.26 5.62
C VAL A 8 14.34 -3.77 5.56
N TYR A 9 14.90 -3.09 4.56
CA TYR A 9 14.74 -1.68 4.26
C TYR A 9 13.73 -1.50 3.12
N LEU A 10 12.98 -0.41 3.15
CA LEU A 10 12.23 0.03 1.97
C LEU A 10 13.15 0.81 1.02
N GLU A 11 13.22 0.44 -0.26
CA GLU A 11 14.14 1.08 -1.22
C GLU A 11 13.85 2.58 -1.39
N GLU A 12 12.58 2.98 -1.34
CA GLU A 12 12.18 4.40 -1.45
C GLU A 12 12.52 5.23 -0.21
N ASN A 13 12.69 4.58 0.96
CA ASN A 13 12.97 5.26 2.21
C ASN A 13 13.66 4.34 3.22
N GLU A 14 14.98 4.47 3.33
CA GLU A 14 15.82 3.65 4.21
C GLU A 14 15.56 3.88 5.71
N ASP A 15 14.89 4.99 6.09
CA ASP A 15 14.47 5.25 7.47
C ASP A 15 13.30 4.36 7.91
N ILE A 16 12.73 3.56 7.01
CA ILE A 16 11.71 2.56 7.33
C ILE A 16 12.34 1.18 7.20
N TYR A 17 12.54 0.50 8.34
CA TYR A 17 13.11 -0.85 8.35
C TYR A 17 12.51 -1.79 9.39
N ARG A 18 12.67 -3.09 9.15
CA ARG A 18 12.27 -4.18 10.06
C ARG A 18 13.46 -5.10 10.28
N ASP A 19 13.76 -5.43 11.54
CA ASP A 19 14.71 -6.50 11.84
C ASP A 19 13.92 -7.78 12.08
N ILE A 20 14.18 -8.80 11.27
CA ILE A 20 13.47 -10.08 11.25
C ILE A 20 14.45 -11.20 11.55
N ASP A 21 14.10 -12.01 12.55
CA ASP A 21 14.81 -13.24 12.87
C ASP A 21 14.10 -14.44 12.21
N ILE A 22 14.86 -15.26 11.47
CA ILE A 22 14.36 -16.45 10.77
C ILE A 22 15.32 -17.63 10.96
N ARG A 23 14.80 -18.84 11.14
CA ARG A 23 15.66 -20.03 11.29
C ARG A 23 16.24 -20.43 9.93
N THR A 24 17.46 -20.93 9.96
CA THR A 24 18.16 -21.52 8.78
C THR A 24 17.33 -22.54 7.98
N ILE A 25 16.48 -23.31 8.66
CA ILE A 25 15.66 -24.36 8.05
C ILE A 25 14.36 -23.87 7.41
N GLN A 26 13.98 -22.61 7.67
CA GLN A 26 12.73 -22.02 7.18
C GLN A 26 12.85 -21.62 5.72
N THR A 27 11.70 -21.51 5.06
CA THR A 27 11.62 -21.26 3.62
C THR A 27 11.54 -19.78 3.30
N PHE A 28 11.80 -19.41 2.06
CA PHE A 28 11.58 -18.05 1.58
C PHE A 28 10.09 -17.65 1.63
N GLU A 29 9.17 -18.61 1.52
CA GLU A 29 7.74 -18.35 1.69
C GLU A 29 7.41 -17.89 3.12
N GLN A 30 8.02 -18.52 4.14
CA GLN A 30 7.87 -18.06 5.51
C GLN A 30 8.48 -16.66 5.71
N PHE A 31 9.57 -16.35 5.01
CA PHE A 31 10.19 -15.03 5.04
C PHE A 31 9.32 -13.96 4.37
N HIS A 32 8.75 -14.28 3.22
CA HIS A 32 7.75 -13.46 2.53
C HIS A 32 6.60 -13.08 3.46
N ASN A 33 5.98 -14.08 4.10
CA ASN A 33 4.82 -13.87 4.98
C ASN A 33 5.15 -12.91 6.14
N ILE A 34 6.28 -13.10 6.83
CA ILE A 34 6.65 -12.23 7.96
C ILE A 34 7.01 -10.81 7.50
N ILE A 35 7.58 -10.64 6.30
CA ILE A 35 7.82 -9.31 5.73
C ILE A 35 6.47 -8.62 5.50
N GLN A 36 5.53 -9.25 4.80
CA GLN A 36 4.20 -8.70 4.55
C GLN A 36 3.49 -8.31 5.86
N ASP A 37 3.49 -9.22 6.84
CA ASP A 37 2.88 -8.98 8.15
C ASP A 37 3.53 -7.79 8.89
N SER A 38 4.87 -7.66 8.82
CA SER A 38 5.62 -6.59 9.49
C SER A 38 5.39 -5.20 8.88
N PHE A 39 5.04 -5.14 7.59
CA PHE A 39 4.67 -3.91 6.88
C PHE A 39 3.15 -3.72 6.78
N LYS A 40 2.35 -4.67 7.29
CA LYS A 40 0.87 -4.68 7.24
C LYS A 40 0.33 -4.66 5.80
N PHE A 41 1.03 -5.31 4.89
CA PHE A 41 0.58 -5.50 3.52
C PHE A 41 -0.28 -6.76 3.44
N ASP A 42 -1.17 -6.81 2.45
CA ASP A 42 -1.89 -8.02 2.11
C ASP A 42 -1.01 -8.98 1.31
N ASN A 43 -1.22 -10.28 1.50
CA ASN A 43 -0.45 -11.31 0.82
C ASN A 43 -1.17 -11.81 -0.45
N LYS A 44 -1.65 -10.88 -1.29
CA LYS A 44 -2.47 -11.22 -2.46
C LYS A 44 -1.70 -11.16 -3.78
N HIS A 45 -0.63 -10.40 -3.83
CA HIS A 45 0.12 -10.16 -5.07
C HIS A 45 1.28 -11.14 -5.25
N SER A 46 1.79 -11.19 -6.47
CA SER A 46 3.03 -11.91 -6.78
C SER A 46 4.22 -11.24 -6.11
N ALA A 47 5.23 -12.04 -5.77
CA ALA A 47 6.43 -11.57 -5.13
C ALA A 47 7.62 -12.43 -5.56
N SER A 48 8.82 -11.83 -5.57
CA SER A 48 10.07 -12.51 -5.91
C SER A 48 11.22 -11.99 -5.03
N PHE A 49 12.05 -12.90 -4.54
CA PHE A 49 13.36 -12.58 -3.98
C PHE A 49 14.43 -12.75 -5.05
N PHE A 50 15.42 -11.88 -5.06
CA PHE A 50 16.61 -11.96 -5.88
C PHE A 50 17.82 -12.07 -4.96
N VAL A 51 18.64 -13.09 -5.17
CA VAL A 51 19.94 -13.20 -4.50
C VAL A 51 20.84 -12.11 -5.06
N SER A 52 21.38 -11.26 -4.19
CA SER A 52 22.09 -10.06 -4.59
C SER A 52 23.51 -9.98 -4.05
N ASP A 53 24.31 -9.18 -4.74
CA ASP A 53 25.69 -8.84 -4.37
C ASP A 53 25.75 -7.55 -3.55
N ASP A 54 26.97 -7.09 -3.28
CA ASP A 54 27.24 -5.84 -2.56
C ASP A 54 26.71 -4.58 -3.30
N TYR A 55 26.34 -4.71 -4.57
CA TYR A 55 25.81 -3.63 -5.41
C TYR A 55 24.29 -3.78 -5.65
N TRP A 56 23.60 -4.63 -4.88
CA TRP A 56 22.16 -4.89 -4.98
C TRP A 56 21.72 -5.37 -6.37
N ARG A 57 22.63 -6.01 -7.14
CA ARG A 57 22.28 -6.55 -8.44
C ARG A 57 21.36 -7.76 -8.29
N LYS A 58 20.32 -7.83 -9.11
CA LYS A 58 19.37 -8.95 -9.09
C LYS A 58 20.00 -10.16 -9.80
N GLY A 59 20.42 -11.14 -9.00
CA GLY A 59 20.96 -12.42 -9.47
C GLY A 59 19.87 -13.48 -9.61
N GLN A 60 20.09 -14.64 -8.99
CA GLN A 60 19.11 -15.73 -9.04
C GLN A 60 17.78 -15.35 -8.40
N GLU A 61 16.68 -15.59 -9.13
CA GLU A 61 15.32 -15.32 -8.68
C GLU A 61 14.69 -16.52 -7.97
N ILE A 62 13.93 -16.20 -6.91
CA ILE A 62 13.13 -17.12 -6.10
C ILE A 62 11.70 -16.54 -6.06
N THR A 63 10.80 -17.09 -6.87
CA THR A 63 9.42 -16.61 -7.05
C THR A 63 8.43 -17.29 -6.10
N LEU A 64 7.37 -16.58 -5.73
CA LEU A 64 6.28 -17.06 -4.89
C LEU A 64 5.38 -18.05 -5.64
N LYS A 65 5.09 -17.77 -6.92
CA LYS A 65 4.08 -18.47 -7.71
C LYS A 65 4.72 -19.47 -8.67
N LYS A 66 4.03 -20.59 -8.90
CA LYS A 66 4.52 -21.64 -9.81
C LYS A 66 4.39 -21.22 -11.27
N GLU A 67 3.42 -20.35 -11.55
CA GLU A 67 3.12 -19.80 -12.86
C GLU A 67 4.25 -18.92 -13.38
N ASP A 68 5.04 -18.33 -12.48
CA ASP A 68 6.16 -17.45 -12.78
C ASP A 68 7.51 -18.21 -12.93
N LEU A 69 7.54 -19.53 -12.69
CA LEU A 69 8.72 -20.38 -12.87
C LEU A 69 9.27 -20.47 -14.31
N PRO A 70 8.45 -20.58 -15.37
CA PRO A 70 8.99 -20.58 -16.72
C PRO A 70 9.74 -19.27 -17.00
N LEU A 71 10.88 -19.40 -17.66
CA LEU A 71 11.67 -18.25 -18.11
C LEU A 71 11.05 -17.70 -19.39
N ASP A 72 10.99 -16.37 -19.49
CA ASP A 72 10.54 -15.70 -20.71
C ASP A 72 11.62 -15.78 -21.80
N GLU A 73 11.25 -15.56 -23.07
CA GLU A 73 12.19 -15.60 -24.22
C GLU A 73 13.39 -14.68 -24.02
N GLU A 74 13.18 -13.51 -23.40
CA GLU A 74 14.21 -12.56 -23.03
C GLU A 74 15.20 -13.13 -22.00
N GLU A 75 14.71 -13.82 -20.98
CA GLU A 75 15.52 -14.40 -19.91
C GLU A 75 16.33 -15.59 -20.43
N ILE A 76 15.72 -16.40 -21.31
CA ILE A 76 16.41 -17.48 -22.02
C ILE A 76 17.53 -16.90 -22.88
N ARG A 77 17.28 -15.82 -23.63
CA ARG A 77 18.30 -15.14 -24.45
C ARG A 77 19.45 -14.62 -23.60
N LYS A 78 19.14 -14.09 -22.41
CA LYS A 78 20.11 -13.59 -21.42
C LYS A 78 20.80 -14.70 -20.62
N LYS A 79 20.41 -15.97 -20.82
CA LYS A 79 20.91 -17.15 -20.10
C LYS A 79 20.80 -17.00 -18.58
N VAL A 80 19.67 -16.46 -18.12
CA VAL A 80 19.37 -16.31 -16.69
C VAL A 80 19.22 -17.70 -16.07
N ASP A 81 19.68 -17.85 -14.82
CA ASP A 81 19.49 -19.07 -14.06
C ASP A 81 17.99 -19.40 -13.88
N PRO A 82 17.62 -20.70 -13.82
CA PRO A 82 16.23 -21.07 -13.61
C PRO A 82 15.71 -20.51 -12.27
N LYS A 83 14.49 -19.97 -12.33
CA LYS A 83 13.74 -19.50 -11.16
C LYS A 83 13.45 -20.67 -10.21
N LYS A 84 13.43 -20.39 -8.91
CA LYS A 84 13.08 -21.38 -7.88
C LYS A 84 11.83 -20.96 -7.12
N LEU A 85 11.13 -21.92 -6.54
CA LEU A 85 9.91 -21.64 -5.76
C LEU A 85 10.24 -21.31 -4.30
N MET A 86 9.65 -20.25 -3.76
CA MET A 86 9.84 -19.84 -2.36
C MET A 86 9.47 -20.92 -1.35
N ALA A 87 8.45 -21.74 -1.66
CA ALA A 87 7.97 -22.83 -0.81
C ALA A 87 8.98 -23.98 -0.65
N ASP A 88 9.80 -24.23 -1.68
CA ASP A 88 10.71 -25.38 -1.73
C ASP A 88 12.15 -25.03 -1.33
N VAL A 89 12.46 -23.73 -1.20
CA VAL A 89 13.80 -23.23 -0.94
C VAL A 89 13.92 -22.76 0.50
N LYS A 90 14.89 -23.34 1.23
CA LYS A 90 15.31 -22.89 2.56
C LYS A 90 16.24 -21.67 2.48
N ILE A 91 16.13 -20.76 3.45
CA ILE A 91 16.98 -19.57 3.55
C ILE A 91 18.47 -19.94 3.55
N ALA A 92 18.87 -20.94 4.35
CA ALA A 92 20.28 -21.34 4.46
C ALA A 92 20.92 -21.81 3.13
N LYS A 93 20.11 -22.16 2.11
CA LYS A 93 20.65 -22.53 0.80
C LYS A 93 21.32 -21.37 0.07
N PHE A 94 20.92 -20.14 0.40
CA PHE A 94 21.32 -18.93 -0.31
C PHE A 94 22.08 -17.93 0.56
N VAL A 95 22.40 -18.31 1.79
CA VAL A 95 23.25 -17.53 2.70
C VAL A 95 24.64 -18.13 2.67
N GLU A 96 25.49 -17.63 1.78
CA GLU A 96 26.87 -18.09 1.63
C GLU A 96 27.87 -17.22 2.41
N GLN A 97 27.51 -15.94 2.64
CA GLN A 97 28.39 -14.94 3.24
C GLN A 97 27.76 -14.28 4.48
N PRO A 98 28.56 -13.79 5.45
CA PRO A 98 28.08 -13.14 6.68
C PRO A 98 27.22 -11.89 6.48
N HIS A 99 27.28 -11.26 5.30
CA HIS A 99 26.49 -10.09 4.92
C HIS A 99 25.67 -10.33 3.65
N GLN A 100 25.17 -11.56 3.48
CA GLN A 100 24.34 -11.90 2.31
C GLN A 100 23.19 -10.89 2.14
N ARG A 101 23.04 -10.42 0.90
CA ARG A 101 22.00 -9.49 0.48
C ARG A 101 20.95 -10.15 -0.41
N PHE A 102 19.72 -9.66 -0.30
CA PHE A 102 18.62 -10.01 -1.18
C PHE A 102 17.84 -8.76 -1.56
N VAL A 103 17.37 -8.69 -2.79
CA VAL A 103 16.34 -7.72 -3.18
C VAL A 103 14.99 -8.44 -3.20
N TYR A 104 14.02 -7.93 -2.47
CA TYR A 104 12.67 -8.47 -2.43
C TYR A 104 11.73 -7.52 -3.15
N VAL A 105 11.04 -8.01 -4.19
CA VAL A 105 10.08 -7.23 -4.96
C VAL A 105 8.69 -7.81 -4.76
N PHE A 106 7.75 -6.95 -4.41
CA PHE A 106 6.35 -7.29 -4.17
C PHE A 106 5.43 -6.47 -5.06
N ASP A 107 4.38 -7.13 -5.58
CA ASP A 107 3.41 -6.57 -6.51
C ASP A 107 4.05 -6.14 -7.84
N LEU A 108 3.79 -6.87 -8.93
CA LEU A 108 4.35 -6.55 -10.24
C LEU A 108 3.84 -5.23 -10.83
N ASN A 109 2.70 -4.71 -10.33
CA ASN A 109 2.11 -3.46 -10.83
C ASN A 109 2.69 -2.24 -10.12
N VAL A 110 2.83 -2.33 -8.80
CA VAL A 110 3.34 -1.22 -7.97
C VAL A 110 4.85 -1.29 -7.80
N GLN A 111 5.42 -2.49 -7.84
CA GLN A 111 6.85 -2.79 -7.71
C GLN A 111 7.45 -2.30 -6.40
N TRP A 112 6.83 -2.67 -5.27
CA TRP A 112 7.41 -2.42 -3.96
C TRP A 112 8.74 -3.16 -3.83
N SER A 113 9.82 -2.42 -3.72
CA SER A 113 11.17 -2.96 -3.56
C SER A 113 11.66 -2.81 -2.13
N PHE A 114 12.20 -3.90 -1.60
CA PHE A 114 12.83 -3.95 -0.30
C PHE A 114 14.27 -4.47 -0.43
N LEU A 115 15.19 -3.80 0.25
CA LEU A 115 16.58 -4.21 0.34
C LEU A 115 16.78 -4.99 1.63
N ILE A 116 17.30 -6.21 1.54
CA ILE A 116 17.44 -7.12 2.68
C ILE A 116 18.91 -7.44 2.88
N GLU A 117 19.42 -7.21 4.08
CA GLU A 117 20.81 -7.50 4.46
C GLU A 117 20.88 -8.36 5.71
N MET A 118 21.72 -9.39 5.70
CA MET A 118 22.04 -10.15 6.91
C MET A 118 22.96 -9.32 7.82
N ILE A 119 22.50 -9.04 9.04
CA ILE A 119 23.25 -8.23 10.00
C ILE A 119 23.87 -9.06 11.12
N LYS A 120 23.32 -10.23 11.42
CA LYS A 120 23.80 -11.08 12.52
C LYS A 120 23.33 -12.53 12.39
N ILE A 121 24.16 -13.45 12.88
CA ILE A 121 23.76 -14.82 13.20
C ILE A 121 23.61 -14.92 14.72
N ALA A 122 22.48 -15.42 15.19
CA ALA A 122 22.16 -15.57 16.61
C ALA A 122 21.78 -17.01 16.95
N ASP A 123 21.85 -17.34 18.24
CA ASP A 123 21.36 -18.61 18.76
C ASP A 123 19.84 -18.58 18.89
N GLU A 124 19.20 -19.69 18.52
CA GLU A 124 17.76 -19.88 18.70
C GLU A 124 17.36 -19.85 20.17
N SER A 125 16.35 -19.04 20.49
CA SER A 125 15.74 -19.01 21.81
C SER A 125 14.49 -19.90 21.85
N PRO A 126 14.36 -20.84 22.81
CA PRO A 126 13.19 -21.71 22.91
C PRO A 126 11.90 -20.96 23.28
N LYS A 127 12.00 -19.71 23.71
CA LYS A 127 10.85 -18.86 24.09
C LYS A 127 10.24 -18.11 22.90
N VAL A 128 10.84 -18.22 21.72
CA VAL A 128 10.46 -17.43 20.54
C VAL A 128 10.00 -18.35 19.42
N THR A 129 8.84 -18.03 18.85
CA THR A 129 8.34 -18.66 17.63
C THR A 129 8.87 -17.88 16.44
N TYR A 130 9.54 -18.56 15.50
CA TYR A 130 10.14 -17.95 14.32
C TYR A 130 9.30 -18.28 13.06
N PRO A 131 9.31 -17.44 12.01
CA PRO A 131 10.01 -16.17 11.94
C PRO A 131 9.33 -15.10 12.82
N VAL A 132 10.10 -14.10 13.25
CA VAL A 132 9.58 -13.01 14.08
C VAL A 132 10.22 -11.68 13.72
N CYS A 133 9.42 -10.63 13.65
CA CYS A 133 9.90 -9.26 13.57
C CYS A 133 10.27 -8.78 14.99
N ILE A 134 11.55 -8.61 15.25
CA ILE A 134 12.07 -8.24 16.58
C ILE A 134 12.15 -6.71 16.78
N LYS A 135 12.24 -5.96 15.69
CA LYS A 135 12.35 -4.50 15.71
C LYS A 135 11.62 -3.94 14.51
N SER A 136 10.84 -2.89 14.75
CA SER A 136 10.18 -2.11 13.72
C SER A 136 10.54 -0.64 13.92
N PHE A 137 11.02 0.01 12.87
CA PHE A 137 11.36 1.43 12.87
C PHE A 137 10.76 2.13 11.65
N GLY A 138 10.24 3.34 11.85
CA GLY A 138 9.47 4.05 10.83
C GLY A 138 8.05 3.48 10.62
N THR A 139 7.16 4.33 10.13
CA THR A 139 5.77 3.97 9.81
C THR A 139 5.74 3.26 8.47
N ALA A 140 5.09 2.08 8.40
CA ALA A 140 4.93 1.38 7.13
C ALA A 140 4.11 2.21 6.14
N PRO A 141 4.47 2.24 4.85
CA PRO A 141 3.70 2.96 3.84
C PRO A 141 2.30 2.32 3.66
N LYS A 142 1.37 3.08 3.07
CA LYS A 142 0.09 2.49 2.61
C LYS A 142 0.36 1.68 1.36
N GLN A 143 0.00 0.39 1.38
CA GLN A 143 0.21 -0.51 0.23
C GLN A 143 -0.47 -0.01 -1.05
N TYR A 144 -1.71 0.46 -0.93
CA TYR A 144 -2.47 1.04 -2.03
C TYR A 144 -2.57 2.55 -1.85
N LYS A 145 -2.29 3.30 -2.92
CA LYS A 145 -2.65 4.71 -2.98
C LYS A 145 -4.16 4.80 -2.74
N GLN A 146 -4.58 5.57 -1.75
CA GLN A 146 -5.99 5.90 -1.62
C GLN A 146 -6.34 6.72 -2.86
N ILE A 147 -7.04 6.10 -3.81
CA ILE A 147 -7.77 6.84 -4.81
C ILE A 147 -8.85 7.54 -4.01
N ASN A 148 -8.61 8.80 -3.66
CA ASN A 148 -9.70 9.66 -3.25
C ASN A 148 -10.60 9.70 -4.48
N MET A 149 -11.64 8.87 -4.50
CA MET A 149 -12.83 9.19 -5.26
C MET A 149 -13.34 10.46 -4.62
N ALA A 150 -12.76 11.61 -5.01
CA ALA A 150 -13.51 12.84 -5.02
C ALA A 150 -14.81 12.45 -5.71
N LYS A 151 -15.90 12.63 -4.99
CA LYS A 151 -17.24 12.53 -5.50
C LYS A 151 -17.32 13.59 -6.59
N GLU A 152 -16.80 13.28 -7.78
CA GLU A 152 -17.07 14.03 -8.98
C GLU A 152 -18.58 13.89 -9.13
N GLU A 153 -19.27 14.93 -8.68
CA GLU A 153 -20.62 15.24 -9.12
C GLU A 153 -20.59 15.06 -10.62
N LEU A 154 -21.12 13.94 -11.10
CA LEU A 154 -21.30 13.65 -12.51
C LEU A 154 -21.89 14.91 -13.11
N SER A 155 -21.17 15.57 -14.02
CA SER A 155 -21.73 16.73 -14.71
C SER A 155 -23.08 16.29 -15.30
N PRO A 156 -24.12 17.14 -15.28
CA PRO A 156 -25.44 16.79 -15.80
C PRO A 156 -25.40 16.18 -17.21
N ASP A 157 -24.39 16.54 -17.99
CA ASP A 157 -24.13 16.03 -19.34
C ASP A 157 -23.81 14.52 -19.40
N LEU A 158 -23.09 13.98 -18.40
CA LEU A 158 -22.75 12.54 -18.38
C LEU A 158 -23.93 11.69 -17.88
N ALA A 159 -24.78 12.24 -17.02
CA ALA A 159 -26.04 11.60 -16.62
C ALA A 159 -27.04 11.53 -17.78
N MET A 160 -27.10 12.55 -18.64
CA MET A 160 -27.98 12.57 -19.80
C MET A 160 -27.54 11.59 -20.90
N ALA A 161 -26.23 11.38 -21.06
CA ALA A 161 -25.70 10.40 -22.02
C ALA A 161 -26.07 8.94 -21.67
N GLY A 162 -26.30 8.64 -20.38
CA GLY A 162 -26.77 7.33 -19.94
C GLY A 162 -28.25 7.06 -20.27
N LEU A 163 -29.08 8.11 -20.31
CA LEU A 163 -30.50 8.02 -20.67
C LEU A 163 -30.74 7.85 -22.18
N LEU A 164 -29.83 8.37 -23.01
CA LEU A 164 -29.96 8.35 -24.47
C LEU A 164 -29.56 7.02 -25.13
N ASN A 165 -29.13 6.03 -24.35
CA ASN A 165 -28.66 4.73 -24.85
C ASN A 165 -29.57 3.56 -24.44
N GLU A 166 -30.80 3.83 -24.03
CA GLU A 166 -31.82 2.77 -23.90
C GLU A 166 -32.33 2.34 -25.29
N PRO A 167 -32.49 1.03 -25.55
CA PRO A 167 -33.19 0.57 -26.75
C PRO A 167 -34.67 0.96 -26.65
N GLU A 168 -35.22 1.50 -27.74
CA GLU A 168 -36.64 1.84 -27.89
C GLU A 168 -37.52 0.65 -27.51
N VAL A 169 -38.34 0.81 -26.46
CA VAL A 169 -39.38 -0.16 -26.06
C VAL A 169 -40.68 0.24 -26.76
N GLU A 170 -41.29 -0.68 -27.50
CA GLU A 170 -42.52 -0.45 -28.28
C GLU A 170 -43.71 0.00 -27.39
N ASP A 171 -44.46 0.99 -27.89
CA ASP A 171 -45.43 1.85 -27.18
C ASP A 171 -46.71 1.18 -26.61
N GLU A 172 -46.88 -0.15 -26.62
CA GLU A 172 -48.18 -0.75 -26.33
C GLU A 172 -48.44 -1.22 -24.88
N GLU A 173 -47.46 -1.20 -23.96
CA GLU A 173 -47.66 -1.75 -22.60
C GLU A 173 -47.83 -0.73 -21.46
N ILE A 174 -47.80 0.58 -21.73
CA ILE A 174 -47.81 1.62 -20.67
C ILE A 174 -49.22 1.83 -20.05
N TYR A 175 -50.29 1.43 -20.72
CA TYR A 175 -51.67 1.78 -20.30
C TYR A 175 -52.34 0.87 -19.26
N LYS A 176 -51.62 0.03 -18.50
CA LYS A 176 -52.24 -0.92 -17.57
C LYS A 176 -52.05 -0.71 -16.08
N THR A 177 -51.45 0.41 -15.64
CA THR A 177 -51.11 0.54 -14.20
C THR A 177 -51.49 1.87 -13.55
N ILE A 178 -52.53 2.56 -14.05
CA ILE A 178 -53.21 3.60 -13.26
C ILE A 178 -54.24 2.90 -12.38
N ASP A 179 -53.81 2.47 -11.20
CA ASP A 179 -54.70 2.06 -10.11
C ASP A 179 -55.22 3.33 -9.41
N THR A 180 -56.48 3.68 -9.68
CA THR A 180 -57.22 4.72 -8.97
C THR A 180 -57.55 4.23 -7.56
N GLY A 181 -56.68 4.55 -6.60
CA GLY A 181 -56.95 4.43 -5.17
C GLY A 181 -57.15 5.82 -4.55
N GLU A 182 -58.41 6.17 -4.30
CA GLU A 182 -58.81 7.32 -3.49
C GLU A 182 -58.28 7.17 -2.05
N GLU A 183 -57.43 8.09 -1.59
CA GLU A 183 -57.41 8.51 -0.19
C GLU A 183 -57.37 10.04 -0.13
N ALA A 184 -58.47 10.61 0.37
CA ALA A 184 -58.67 12.03 0.54
C ALA A 184 -57.76 12.59 1.65
N VAL A 185 -57.12 13.73 1.38
CA VAL A 185 -56.52 14.57 2.41
C VAL A 185 -57.21 15.93 2.34
N GLU A 186 -57.83 16.33 3.45
CA GLU A 186 -58.75 17.46 3.57
C GLU A 186 -58.09 18.83 3.35
N GLU A 187 -58.83 19.77 2.75
CA GLU A 187 -58.42 21.13 2.39
C GLU A 187 -58.33 22.11 3.59
N ALA A 188 -57.70 21.73 4.71
CA ALA A 188 -57.72 22.54 5.95
C ALA A 188 -56.36 22.97 6.52
N ASP A 189 -55.21 22.56 5.97
CA ASP A 189 -53.89 22.97 6.50
C ASP A 189 -53.09 23.90 5.57
N ILE A 190 -53.72 24.46 4.54
CA ILE A 190 -53.09 25.40 3.58
C ILE A 190 -53.03 26.83 4.15
N ASN A 191 -53.25 27.04 5.46
CA ASN A 191 -53.34 28.41 5.99
C ASN A 191 -52.79 28.59 7.40
N SER A 192 -51.55 28.14 7.63
CA SER A 192 -50.79 28.61 8.79
C SER A 192 -49.33 28.85 8.41
N LEU A 193 -48.94 30.12 8.58
CA LEU A 193 -47.57 30.63 8.73
C LEU A 193 -46.90 31.15 7.45
N GLU A 194 -47.50 32.22 6.92
CA GLU A 194 -46.71 33.37 6.48
C GLU A 194 -45.99 34.01 7.68
N GLY A 195 -44.73 34.39 7.47
CA GLY A 195 -44.10 35.57 8.04
C GLY A 195 -43.49 35.45 9.43
N GLU A 196 -42.16 35.44 9.49
CA GLU A 196 -41.44 36.32 10.43
C GLU A 196 -40.03 36.62 9.89
N GLU A 197 -39.80 37.89 9.60
CA GLU A 197 -38.49 38.49 9.37
C GLU A 197 -37.78 38.70 10.71
N GLY A 198 -36.45 38.62 10.70
CA GLY A 198 -35.58 39.20 11.72
C GLY A 198 -34.85 38.18 12.60
N GLU A 199 -33.53 38.11 12.47
CA GLU A 199 -32.62 38.78 13.40
C GLU A 199 -31.17 38.56 12.95
N GLU A 200 -30.49 39.67 12.70
CA GLU A 200 -29.05 39.73 12.48
C GLU A 200 -28.37 39.69 13.86
N THR A 201 -27.62 38.64 14.16
CA THR A 201 -26.60 38.65 15.22
C THR A 201 -25.55 37.58 14.97
N GLU A 202 -24.33 37.99 14.64
CA GLU A 202 -23.05 37.39 15.04
C GLU A 202 -22.00 38.49 14.78
N SER A 203 -21.68 39.31 15.78
CA SER A 203 -20.63 39.10 16.79
C SER A 203 -19.21 39.19 16.21
N GLU A 204 -18.56 40.31 16.56
CA GLU A 204 -17.13 40.54 16.77
C GLU A 204 -16.11 39.60 16.11
N GLU A 205 -15.30 40.17 15.20
CA GLU A 205 -13.84 40.06 15.33
C GLU A 205 -13.21 41.45 15.13
N GLY A 206 -12.81 42.07 16.26
CA GLY A 206 -11.76 43.08 16.30
C GLY A 206 -10.39 42.41 16.11
N SER A 207 -9.48 43.03 15.36
CA SER A 207 -8.39 43.87 15.91
C SER A 207 -7.25 42.99 16.49
N GLU A 208 -5.94 43.10 16.19
CA GLU A 208 -5.10 44.08 15.50
C GLU A 208 -3.80 43.38 15.08
N GLU A 209 -3.00 44.13 14.34
CA GLU A 209 -1.58 44.00 14.06
C GLU A 209 -0.71 43.60 15.27
N GLU A 210 0.31 42.78 15.03
CA GLU A 210 1.71 43.09 15.40
C GLU A 210 2.57 42.51 14.27
N GLY A 211 3.52 43.23 13.66
CA GLY A 211 4.58 44.00 14.32
C GLY A 211 5.86 43.16 14.15
N GLY A 212 6.72 43.57 13.21
CA GLY A 212 7.89 42.81 12.81
C GLY A 212 9.01 42.81 13.87
N GLU A 213 10.08 42.06 13.59
CA GLU A 213 11.45 42.58 13.67
C GLU A 213 12.45 41.60 13.05
N ASP A 214 13.31 42.18 12.23
CA ASP A 214 14.56 41.71 11.67
C ASP A 214 15.58 41.39 12.77
N PHE A 215 16.29 40.27 12.67
CA PHE A 215 17.64 40.17 13.24
C PHE A 215 18.51 39.21 12.42
N SER A 216 19.39 39.83 11.66
CA SER A 216 20.65 39.32 11.14
C SER A 216 21.65 39.07 12.27
N PHE A 217 22.43 37.97 12.17
CA PHE A 217 23.78 37.84 12.72
C PHE A 217 24.46 36.67 11.99
N GLU A 218 25.30 36.92 10.98
CA GLU A 218 26.75 37.18 11.02
C GLU A 218 27.61 35.94 11.31
N ASP A 219 28.56 35.77 10.39
CA ASP A 219 29.67 34.83 10.32
C ASP A 219 30.43 34.64 11.64
N SER A 220 30.97 33.43 11.79
CA SER A 220 32.23 33.21 12.50
C SER A 220 32.94 32.02 11.87
N ASP A 221 33.88 32.34 10.98
CA ASP A 221 35.07 31.53 10.74
C ASP A 221 35.71 31.12 12.08
N GLU A 222 36.19 29.88 12.21
CA GLU A 222 37.58 29.66 12.64
C GLU A 222 38.05 28.21 12.40
N ASP A 223 39.25 28.15 11.85
CA ASP A 223 40.10 27.01 11.54
C ASP A 223 40.29 26.00 12.68
N HIS A 224 40.36 24.70 12.34
CA HIS A 224 41.51 23.81 12.59
C HIS A 224 41.36 22.45 11.88
#